data_AF-A0A7W1FUM5-F1
#
_entry.id   AF-A0A7W1FUM5-F1
#
_cell.length_a   1.000
_cell.length_b   1.000
_cell.length_c   1.000
_cell.angle_alpha   90.00
_cell.angle_beta   90.00
_cell.angle_gamma   90.00
#
_symmetry.space_group_name_H-M   'P 1'
#
loop_
_entity.id
_entity.type
_entity.pdbx_description
1 polymer ?
#
loop_
_entity_poly.entity_id
_entity_poly.type
_entity_poly.pdbx_seq_one_letter_code
_entity_poly.pdbx_strand_id
1 'polypeptide(L)'
;MYLYLVRHAVAHGRDPERWPDDTRRPLTPEGEEEFMGAARGLGRVVPEVDVLLGSPYERAWRTAEILAEQTGWPAPKEFPALEPEIPPEKVVIALETYVGKQSIALAGHRPGLHELAVYLLTGDAGGADMKIKKGGVVCIEFDEAPKAGAGKLRWLFTPKVLRNLAVS
;
A
#
# COMPACT_ATOMS: atom_id res chain seq x y z
N MET A 1 1.97 -4.85 16.28
CA MET A 1 2.46 -4.17 15.05
C MET A 1 1.33 -4.06 14.02
N TYR A 2 1.27 -2.96 13.27
CA TYR A 2 0.30 -2.73 12.19
C TYR A 2 1.00 -2.60 10.83
N LEU A 3 0.48 -3.30 9.83
CA LEU A 3 0.83 -3.12 8.42
C LEU A 3 -0.34 -2.51 7.66
N TYR A 4 -0.07 -1.41 6.97
CA TYR A 4 -1.01 -0.74 6.09
C TYR A 4 -0.62 -0.96 4.63
N LEU A 5 -1.29 -1.88 3.93
CA LEU A 5 -0.98 -2.12 2.52
C LEU A 5 -1.87 -1.23 1.65
N VAL A 6 -1.24 -0.31 0.94
CA VAL A 6 -1.87 0.69 0.09
C VAL A 6 -1.62 0.32 -1.37
N ARG A 7 -2.67 0.01 -2.11
CA ARG A 7 -2.52 -0.11 -3.56
C ARG A 7 -2.39 1.29 -4.16
N HIS A 8 -1.48 1.47 -5.10
CA HIS A 8 -1.32 2.72 -5.84
C HIS A 8 -2.66 3.30 -6.34
N ALA A 9 -2.74 4.62 -6.42
CA ALA A 9 -3.91 5.36 -6.89
C ALA A 9 -4.21 5.13 -8.38
N VAL A 10 -5.21 5.82 -8.92
CA VAL A 10 -5.56 5.66 -10.34
C VAL A 10 -4.44 6.18 -11.22
N ALA A 11 -3.85 5.26 -11.99
CA ALA A 11 -2.84 5.52 -13.00
C ALA A 11 -3.43 5.41 -14.40
N HIS A 12 -2.74 6.03 -15.37
CA HIS A 12 -3.06 5.90 -16.78
C HIS A 12 -3.14 4.42 -17.19
N GLY A 13 -3.88 4.15 -18.27
CA GLY A 13 -3.92 2.84 -18.91
C GLY A 13 -2.52 2.45 -19.40
N ARG A 14 -2.28 1.14 -19.52
CA ARG A 14 -1.02 0.66 -20.13
C ARG A 14 -1.01 1.09 -21.59
N ASP A 15 0.04 1.81 -21.96
CA ASP A 15 0.23 2.39 -23.28
C ASP A 15 1.74 2.29 -23.60
N PRO A 16 2.17 1.28 -24.37
CA PRO A 16 3.57 1.09 -24.72
C PRO A 16 4.14 2.15 -25.65
N GLU A 17 3.31 2.94 -26.33
CA GLU A 17 3.79 4.03 -27.19
C GLU A 17 4.15 5.26 -26.35
N ARG A 18 3.30 5.58 -25.36
CA ARG A 18 3.52 6.72 -24.46
C ARG A 18 4.47 6.38 -23.30
N TRP A 19 4.40 5.16 -22.77
CA TRP A 19 5.27 4.64 -21.72
C TRP A 19 5.78 3.25 -22.09
N PRO A 20 6.83 3.16 -22.94
CA PRO A 20 7.47 1.90 -23.28
C PRO A 20 7.93 1.13 -22.03
N ASP A 21 8.40 1.86 -21.04
CA ASP A 21 8.68 1.37 -19.69
C ASP A 21 7.46 1.57 -18.78
N ASP A 22 6.82 0.46 -18.38
CA ASP A 22 5.66 0.45 -17.49
C ASP A 22 5.93 1.06 -16.12
N THR A 23 7.20 1.01 -15.66
CA THR A 23 7.61 1.54 -14.36
C THR A 23 7.47 3.06 -14.29
N ARG A 24 7.58 3.72 -15.45
CA ARG A 24 7.47 5.17 -15.67
C ARG A 24 6.04 5.65 -15.94
N ARG A 25 5.04 4.79 -15.76
CA ARG A 25 3.64 5.19 -15.97
C ARG A 25 3.12 5.94 -14.74
N PRO A 26 2.73 7.22 -14.88
CA PRO A 26 2.33 8.04 -13.75
C PRO A 26 0.86 7.82 -13.36
N LEU A 27 0.50 8.40 -12.22
CA LEU A 27 -0.90 8.60 -11.86
C LEU A 27 -1.60 9.49 -12.90
N THR A 28 -2.92 9.35 -13.04
CA THR A 28 -3.73 10.35 -13.76
C THR A 28 -3.93 11.57 -12.86
N PRO A 29 -4.04 12.80 -13.38
CA PRO A 29 -4.34 13.99 -12.58
C PRO A 29 -5.57 13.82 -11.68
N GLU A 30 -6.66 13.28 -12.22
CA GLU A 30 -7.89 13.02 -11.47
C GLU A 30 -7.67 11.95 -10.39
N GLY A 31 -6.81 10.98 -10.68
CA GLY A 31 -6.40 9.93 -9.75
C GLY A 31 -5.59 10.44 -8.57
N GLU A 32 -4.72 11.43 -8.79
CA GLU A 32 -4.01 12.13 -7.73
C GLU A 32 -4.98 12.94 -6.87
N GLU A 33 -5.85 13.73 -7.48
CA GLU A 33 -6.86 14.53 -6.78
C GLU A 33 -7.77 13.68 -5.90
N GLU A 34 -8.31 12.60 -6.46
CA GLU A 34 -9.14 11.65 -5.73
C GLU A 34 -8.39 10.99 -4.57
N PHE A 35 -7.11 10.69 -4.77
CA PHE A 35 -6.31 10.02 -3.75
C PHE A 35 -5.84 10.98 -2.66
N MET A 36 -5.59 12.26 -2.94
CA MET A 36 -5.36 13.27 -1.91
C MET A 36 -6.53 13.32 -0.91
N GLY A 37 -7.76 13.28 -1.41
CA GLY A 37 -8.95 13.19 -0.55
C GLY A 37 -9.00 11.91 0.28
N ALA A 38 -8.64 10.77 -0.31
CA ALA A 38 -8.57 9.49 0.42
C ALA A 38 -7.46 9.49 1.48
N ALA A 39 -6.29 10.07 1.16
CA ALA A 39 -5.15 10.17 2.06
C ALA A 39 -5.49 11.03 3.29
N ARG A 40 -6.17 12.17 3.12
CA ARG A 40 -6.67 12.97 4.27
C ARG A 40 -7.59 12.17 5.18
N GLY A 41 -8.50 11.38 4.61
CA GLY A 41 -9.37 10.51 5.39
C GLY A 41 -8.61 9.39 6.10
N LEU A 42 -7.60 8.81 5.45
CA LEU A 42 -6.72 7.82 6.06
C LEU A 42 -5.95 8.40 7.24
N GLY A 43 -5.43 9.63 7.11
CA GLY A 43 -4.70 10.32 8.19
C GLY A 43 -5.55 10.55 9.45
N ARG A 44 -6.88 10.59 9.33
CA ARG A 44 -7.78 10.66 10.49
C ARG A 44 -7.94 9.31 11.20
N VAL A 45 -7.84 8.20 10.47
CA VAL A 45 -7.91 6.84 11.02
C VAL A 45 -6.55 6.37 11.54
N VAL A 46 -5.49 6.78 10.85
CA VAL A 46 -4.11 6.41 11.11
C VAL A 46 -3.28 7.70 11.18
N PRO A 47 -3.24 8.36 12.35
CA PRO A 47 -2.58 9.65 12.51
C PRO A 47 -1.09 9.62 12.23
N GLU A 48 -0.43 8.49 12.48
CA GLU A 48 1.00 8.33 12.29
C GLU A 48 1.38 6.91 11.85
N VAL A 49 2.53 6.79 11.19
CA VAL A 49 3.23 5.53 10.95
C VAL A 49 4.72 5.75 11.22
N ASP A 50 5.42 4.71 11.68
CA ASP A 50 6.85 4.80 11.93
C ASP A 50 7.66 4.85 10.62
N VAL A 51 7.15 4.18 9.58
CA VAL A 51 7.81 4.06 8.28
C VAL A 51 6.78 4.00 7.15
N LEU A 52 7.04 4.75 6.08
CA LEU A 52 6.34 4.66 4.81
C LEU A 52 7.30 4.11 3.74
N LEU A 53 6.95 2.99 3.15
CA LEU A 53 7.72 2.32 2.10
C LEU A 53 6.92 2.30 0.80
N GLY A 54 7.60 2.54 -0.32
CA GLY A 54 6.98 2.57 -1.64
C GLY A 54 7.76 1.74 -2.65
N SER A 55 7.04 1.04 -3.54
CA SER A 55 7.62 0.51 -4.77
C SER A 55 8.25 1.65 -5.59
N PRO A 56 9.39 1.41 -6.28
CA PRO A 56 10.06 2.42 -7.10
C PRO A 56 9.28 2.81 -8.38
N TYR A 57 8.18 2.11 -8.71
CA TYR A 57 7.39 2.45 -9.89
C TYR A 57 6.62 3.75 -9.64
N GLU A 58 6.65 4.68 -10.59
CA GLU A 58 6.21 6.07 -10.40
C GLU A 58 4.81 6.18 -9.80
N ARG A 59 3.85 5.40 -10.28
CA ARG A 59 2.48 5.39 -9.75
C ARG A 59 2.38 5.05 -8.27
N ALA A 60 3.19 4.10 -7.78
CA ALA A 60 3.19 3.71 -6.37
C ALA A 60 4.01 4.69 -5.53
N TRP A 61 5.14 5.15 -6.07
CA TRP A 61 5.96 6.19 -5.46
C TRP A 61 5.17 7.48 -5.23
N ARG A 62 4.52 8.01 -6.27
CA ARG A 62 3.67 9.21 -6.16
C ARG A 62 2.50 9.01 -5.18
N THR A 63 1.93 7.81 -5.12
CA THR A 63 0.92 7.48 -4.10
C THR A 63 1.52 7.61 -2.68
N ALA A 64 2.74 7.15 -2.45
CA ALA A 64 3.42 7.29 -1.17
C ALA A 64 3.75 8.76 -0.84
N GLU A 65 4.19 9.54 -1.81
CA GLU A 65 4.40 10.98 -1.63
C GLU A 65 3.11 11.69 -1.19
N ILE A 66 1.98 11.42 -1.88
CA ILE A 66 0.68 11.99 -1.51
C ILE A 66 0.29 11.58 -0.08
N LEU A 67 0.58 10.35 0.36
CA LEU A 67 0.35 9.94 1.74
C LEU A 67 1.13 10.82 2.70
N ALA A 68 2.45 10.93 2.53
CA ALA A 68 3.29 11.77 3.39
C ALA A 68 2.81 13.23 3.42
N GLU A 69 2.49 13.81 2.26
CA GLU A 69 2.00 15.18 2.11
C GLU A 69 0.67 15.42 2.84
N GLN A 70 -0.28 14.48 2.77
CA GLN A 70 -1.64 14.68 3.27
C GLN A 70 -1.88 14.19 4.69
N THR A 71 -1.07 13.24 5.18
CA THR A 71 -1.20 12.69 6.53
C THR A 71 -0.14 13.20 7.50
N GLY A 72 0.97 13.78 7.01
CA GLY A 72 2.13 14.14 7.83
C GLY A 72 3.00 12.94 8.21
N TRP A 73 2.81 11.79 7.56
CA TRP A 73 3.69 10.62 7.74
C TRP A 73 5.13 10.90 7.28
N PRO A 74 6.12 10.08 7.70
CA PRO A 74 7.49 10.22 7.24
C PRO A 74 7.61 10.18 5.71
N ALA A 75 8.64 10.85 5.18
CA ALA A 75 8.99 10.78 3.77
C ALA A 75 9.14 9.31 3.32
N PRO A 76 8.62 8.95 2.13
CA PRO A 76 8.68 7.58 1.65
C PRO A 76 10.12 7.14 1.42
N LYS A 77 10.38 5.85 1.68
CA LYS A 77 11.63 5.18 1.32
C LYS A 77 11.37 4.14 0.23
N GLU A 78 12.27 4.06 -0.73
CA GLU A 78 12.20 3.03 -1.76
C GLU A 78 12.29 1.64 -1.13
N PHE A 79 11.43 0.76 -1.61
CA PHE A 79 11.39 -0.62 -1.17
C PHE A 79 11.12 -1.52 -2.39
N PRO A 80 12.18 -1.92 -3.12
CA PRO A 80 12.09 -2.73 -4.33
C PRO A 80 11.35 -4.06 -4.14
N ALA A 81 11.26 -4.56 -2.91
CA ALA A 81 10.45 -5.72 -2.58
C ALA A 81 8.93 -5.53 -2.87
N LEU A 82 8.45 -4.30 -3.09
CA LEU A 82 7.06 -4.02 -3.49
C LEU A 82 6.85 -3.96 -5.00
N GLU A 83 7.86 -4.29 -5.82
CA GLU A 83 7.66 -4.45 -7.26
C GLU A 83 6.65 -5.58 -7.57
N PRO A 84 5.87 -5.47 -8.67
CA PRO A 84 4.72 -6.34 -8.91
C PRO A 84 5.02 -7.85 -8.96
N GLU A 85 6.23 -8.23 -9.37
CA GLU A 85 6.66 -9.61 -9.60
C GLU A 85 7.37 -10.23 -8.39
N ILE A 86 7.53 -9.48 -7.28
CA ILE A 86 8.19 -9.98 -6.08
C ILE A 86 7.18 -10.80 -5.26
N PRO A 87 7.50 -12.06 -4.94
CA PRO A 87 6.58 -12.93 -4.21
C PRO A 87 6.51 -12.54 -2.73
N PRO A 88 5.39 -12.80 -2.05
CA PRO A 88 5.10 -12.26 -0.72
C PRO A 88 6.10 -12.72 0.35
N GLU A 89 6.69 -13.90 0.23
CA GLU A 89 7.73 -14.43 1.12
C GLU A 89 8.97 -13.51 1.11
N LYS A 90 9.35 -13.00 -0.06
CA LYS A 90 10.49 -12.08 -0.20
C LYS A 90 10.20 -10.72 0.41
N VAL A 91 8.94 -10.27 0.35
CA VAL A 91 8.52 -9.04 1.03
C VAL A 91 8.61 -9.20 2.54
N VAL A 92 8.12 -10.32 3.08
CA VAL A 92 8.20 -10.61 4.53
C VAL A 92 9.66 -10.65 5.00
N ILE A 93 10.55 -11.32 4.26
CA ILE A 93 11.99 -11.32 4.57
C ILE A 93 12.56 -9.89 4.55
N ALA A 94 12.23 -9.10 3.54
CA ALA A 94 12.73 -7.73 3.44
C ALA A 94 12.22 -6.83 4.60
N LEU A 95 11.03 -7.11 5.14
CA LEU A 95 10.47 -6.39 6.30
C LEU A 95 11.23 -6.67 7.61
N GLU A 96 12.07 -7.70 7.68
CA GLU A 96 12.94 -7.97 8.84
C GLU A 96 13.92 -6.81 9.13
N THR A 97 14.25 -6.00 8.11
CA THR A 97 15.06 -4.78 8.27
C THR A 97 14.36 -3.72 9.13
N TYR A 98 13.04 -3.84 9.31
CA TYR A 98 12.19 -2.91 10.06
C TYR A 98 11.65 -3.52 11.36
N VAL A 99 12.32 -4.55 11.89
CA VAL A 99 12.01 -5.11 13.22
C VAL A 99 12.01 -4.01 14.28
N GLY A 100 11.02 -4.06 15.19
CA GLY A 100 10.83 -3.08 16.25
C GLY A 100 9.93 -1.90 15.88
N LYS A 101 9.64 -1.70 14.58
CA LYS A 101 8.63 -0.72 14.13
C LYS A 101 7.23 -1.24 14.47
N GLN A 102 6.38 -0.36 15.00
CA GLN A 102 5.02 -0.68 15.44
C GLN A 102 4.00 -0.45 14.34
N SER A 103 4.30 0.40 13.36
CA SER A 103 3.41 0.76 12.26
C SER A 103 4.18 0.99 10.96
N ILE A 104 3.87 0.23 9.91
CA ILE A 104 4.51 0.37 8.60
C ILE A 104 3.44 0.48 7.52
N ALA A 105 3.54 1.50 6.67
CA ALA A 105 2.73 1.63 5.46
C ALA A 105 3.53 1.21 4.22
N LEU A 106 2.90 0.41 3.34
CA LEU A 106 3.49 -0.16 2.12
C LEU A 106 2.65 0.25 0.90
N ALA A 107 3.20 1.06 -0.01
CA ALA A 107 2.55 1.46 -1.25
C ALA A 107 3.02 0.60 -2.44
N GLY A 108 2.11 -0.17 -3.04
CA GLY A 108 2.45 -1.18 -4.06
C GLY A 108 1.36 -1.46 -5.09
N HIS A 109 1.42 -2.65 -5.71
CA HIS A 109 0.67 -2.98 -6.93
C HIS A 109 -0.10 -4.30 -6.86
N ARG A 110 -0.93 -4.55 -7.86
CA ARG A 110 -1.39 -5.92 -8.17
C ARG A 110 -0.36 -6.61 -9.07
N PRO A 111 -0.23 -7.95 -8.99
CA PRO A 111 -0.90 -8.83 -8.03
C PRO A 111 -0.24 -8.85 -6.64
N GLY A 112 1.05 -8.53 -6.53
CA GLY A 112 1.85 -8.76 -5.32
C GLY A 112 1.29 -8.22 -4.00
N LEU A 113 0.67 -7.04 -3.97
CA LEU A 113 0.09 -6.49 -2.72
C LEU A 113 -1.14 -7.28 -2.24
N HIS A 114 -1.87 -7.92 -3.17
CA HIS A 114 -3.02 -8.77 -2.86
C HIS A 114 -2.56 -10.11 -2.32
N GLU A 115 -1.60 -10.72 -3.02
CA GLU A 115 -0.97 -11.96 -2.60
C GLU A 115 -0.28 -11.81 -1.24
N LEU A 116 0.41 -10.68 -1.00
CA LEU A 116 0.98 -10.36 0.30
C LEU A 116 -0.08 -10.27 1.40
N ALA A 117 -1.18 -9.55 1.17
CA ALA A 117 -2.26 -9.46 2.15
C ALA A 117 -2.82 -10.84 2.49
N VAL A 118 -3.10 -11.67 1.48
CA VAL A 118 -3.67 -13.00 1.66
C VAL A 118 -2.67 -13.95 2.33
N TYR A 119 -1.40 -13.92 1.92
CA TYR A 119 -0.32 -14.71 2.52
C TYR A 119 -0.11 -14.37 4.00
N LEU A 120 -0.11 -13.08 4.35
CA LEU A 120 0.01 -12.64 5.74
C LEU A 120 -1.17 -13.10 6.62
N LEU A 121 -2.37 -13.21 6.05
CA LEU A 121 -3.58 -13.61 6.78
C LEU A 121 -3.78 -15.12 6.85
N THR A 122 -3.37 -15.87 5.83
CA THR A 122 -3.74 -17.29 5.69
C THR A 122 -2.55 -18.25 5.63
N GLY A 123 -1.35 -17.73 5.39
CA GLY A 123 -0.15 -18.53 5.17
C GLY A 123 0.00 -19.05 3.74
N ASP A 124 -0.96 -18.79 2.87
CA ASP A 124 -0.99 -19.19 1.46
C ASP A 124 -1.43 -17.99 0.61
N ALA A 125 -0.65 -17.59 -0.40
CA ALA A 125 -1.00 -16.46 -1.26
C ALA A 125 -2.33 -16.66 -2.03
N GLY A 126 -2.75 -17.91 -2.23
CA GLY A 126 -4.02 -18.29 -2.85
C GLY A 126 -5.16 -18.59 -1.87
N GLY A 127 -4.94 -18.43 -0.56
CA GLY A 127 -5.88 -18.88 0.47
C GLY A 127 -7.22 -18.12 0.55
N ALA A 128 -7.35 -16.97 -0.12
CA ALA A 128 -8.59 -16.18 -0.16
C ALA A 128 -8.68 -15.24 -1.38
N ASP A 129 -9.90 -14.91 -1.83
CA ASP A 129 -10.15 -13.81 -2.80
C ASP A 129 -10.27 -12.48 -2.05
N MET A 130 -9.20 -11.69 -2.03
CA MET A 130 -9.21 -10.32 -1.51
C MET A 130 -9.12 -9.31 -2.64
N LYS A 131 -9.89 -8.21 -2.57
CA LYS A 131 -9.88 -7.14 -3.60
C LYS A 131 -9.59 -5.76 -3.02
N ILE A 132 -8.31 -5.41 -2.94
CA ILE A 132 -7.85 -4.04 -2.68
C ILE A 132 -7.98 -3.20 -3.98
N LYS A 133 -8.82 -2.16 -3.95
CA LYS A 133 -9.05 -1.23 -5.07
C LYS A 133 -7.84 -0.29 -5.25
N LYS A 134 -7.65 0.32 -6.42
CA LYS A 134 -6.61 1.37 -6.58
C LYS A 134 -6.87 2.48 -5.57
N GLY A 135 -5.87 2.90 -4.80
CA GLY A 135 -6.02 3.83 -3.66
C GLY A 135 -6.71 3.23 -2.42
N GLY A 136 -7.00 1.93 -2.41
CA GLY A 136 -7.56 1.23 -1.25
C GLY A 136 -6.47 0.79 -0.29
N VAL A 137 -6.86 0.62 0.98
CA VAL A 137 -5.93 0.32 2.09
C VAL A 137 -6.47 -0.84 2.91
N VAL A 138 -5.61 -1.81 3.21
CA VAL A 138 -5.87 -2.87 4.19
C VAL A 138 -5.00 -2.65 5.42
N CYS A 139 -5.58 -2.85 6.60
CA CYS A 139 -4.85 -2.87 7.86
C CYS A 139 -4.82 -4.30 8.42
N ILE A 140 -3.60 -4.78 8.66
CA ILE A 140 -3.32 -6.09 9.23
C ILE A 140 -2.53 -5.88 10.53
N GLU A 141 -3.04 -6.44 11.62
CA GLU A 141 -2.40 -6.42 12.93
C GLU A 141 -1.62 -7.72 13.17
N PHE A 142 -0.48 -7.62 13.84
CA PHE A 142 0.34 -8.73 14.29
C PHE A 142 0.69 -8.54 15.77
N ASP A 143 0.68 -9.63 16.54
CA ASP A 143 1.17 -9.62 17.93
C ASP A 143 2.70 -9.49 17.98
N GLU A 144 3.38 -10.00 16.96
CA GLU A 144 4.84 -10.01 16.80
C GLU A 144 5.23 -9.43 15.42
N ALA A 145 6.43 -9.77 14.93
CA ALA A 145 6.84 -9.45 13.57
C ALA A 145 5.92 -10.12 12.51
N PRO A 146 5.76 -9.50 11.32
CA PRO A 146 4.92 -10.06 10.27
C PRO A 146 5.44 -11.42 9.82
N LYS A 147 4.56 -12.41 9.80
CA LYS A 147 4.83 -13.76 9.33
C LYS A 147 3.60 -14.33 8.64
N ALA A 148 3.81 -15.34 7.81
CA ALA A 148 2.76 -16.03 7.09
C ALA A 148 1.65 -16.51 8.03
N GLY A 149 0.39 -16.23 7.69
CA GLY A 149 -0.78 -16.72 8.43
C GLY A 149 -0.98 -16.19 9.85
N ALA A 150 -0.16 -15.25 10.32
CA ALA A 150 -0.25 -14.70 11.67
C ALA A 150 -0.97 -13.34 11.75
N GLY A 151 -1.31 -12.76 10.60
CA GLY A 151 -1.97 -11.47 10.51
C GLY A 151 -3.44 -11.55 10.91
N LYS A 152 -3.92 -10.49 11.57
CA LYS A 152 -5.33 -10.29 11.92
C LYS A 152 -5.86 -9.13 11.09
N LEU A 153 -6.82 -9.39 10.21
CA LEU A 153 -7.46 -8.33 9.43
C LEU A 153 -8.24 -7.39 10.36
N ARG A 154 -7.89 -6.10 10.36
CA ARG A 154 -8.62 -5.08 11.12
C ARG A 154 -9.69 -4.41 10.28
N TRP A 155 -9.33 -4.03 9.07
CA TRP A 155 -10.23 -3.41 8.12
C TRP A 155 -9.64 -3.40 6.71
N LEU A 156 -10.52 -3.27 5.72
CA LEU A 156 -10.19 -3.03 4.31
C LEU A 156 -11.07 -1.88 3.81
N PHE A 157 -10.45 -0.73 3.55
CA PHE A 157 -11.15 0.46 3.08
C PHE A 157 -10.94 0.69 1.59
N THR A 158 -12.02 1.08 0.93
CA THR A 158 -11.99 1.56 -0.45
C THR A 158 -11.70 3.07 -0.47
N PRO A 159 -11.19 3.63 -1.59
CA PRO A 159 -10.98 5.07 -1.72
C PRO A 159 -12.23 5.90 -1.39
N LYS A 160 -13.42 5.38 -1.77
CA LYS A 160 -14.70 6.05 -1.49
C LYS A 160 -14.97 6.17 0.01
N VAL A 161 -14.72 5.09 0.76
CA VAL A 161 -14.88 5.10 2.23
C VAL A 161 -13.90 6.10 2.84
N LEU A 162 -12.62 6.06 2.43
CA LEU A 162 -11.60 6.98 2.93
C LEU A 162 -11.95 8.45 2.65
N ARG A 163 -12.39 8.79 1.44
CA ARG A 163 -12.81 10.16 1.12
C ARG A 163 -13.98 10.64 1.99
N ASN A 164 -14.92 9.76 2.31
CA ASN A 164 -16.03 10.12 3.21
C ASN A 164 -15.54 10.41 4.64
N LEU A 165 -14.51 9.69 5.11
CA LEU A 165 -13.90 9.94 6.42
C LEU A 165 -13.12 11.25 6.48
N ALA A 166 -12.76 11.85 5.34
CA ALA A 166 -12.03 13.13 5.27
C ALA A 166 -12.90 14.36 5.56
N VAL A 167 -14.23 14.22 5.47
CA VAL A 167 -15.19 15.33 5.66
C VAL A 167 -16.08 15.15 6.89
N SER A 168 -15.99 14.01 7.57
CA SER A 168 -16.76 13.68 8.78
C SER A 168 -16.23 14.31 10.06
#